data_AF-A0A0M2SHE1-F1
#
_entry.id   AF-A0A0M2SHE1-F1
#
_cell.length_a   1.000
_cell.length_b   1.000
_cell.length_c   1.000
_cell.angle_alpha   90.00
_cell.angle_beta   90.00
_cell.angle_gamma   90.00
#
_symmetry.space_group_name_H-M   'P 1'
#
loop_
_entity.id
_entity.type
_entity.pdbx_description
1 polymer ?
#
loop_
_entity_poly.entity_id
_entity_poly.type
_entity_poly.pdbx_seq_one_letter_code
_entity_poly.pdbx_strand_id
1 'polypeptide(L)'
;MESNLKRAQKGAYLSLFTYIILSAAKFITGVQFNSAALQADAFNNMTDILVSVAVLIGLKISLKPADRNHPYGHMKSENISTLLVSFIIMFVGLQVIMDNFPKLTAGEYTTPNPLTLWISFISGFIMLMVYLYNSNLAKKTKSSSLKSAAIDNLSDGMVSIGTGIGLIFTQVGYPIADPILALILGALIVWTGFKICKDAIFTLSDGFHEEHLEFYINDVMKIDGVEGVSSVKGRYHGDSVFLDVTIFVDRTITLDEAHDICDKVERSLAEEGVYSSYVHPEPYEED
;
A
#
# COMPACT_ATOMS: atom_id res chain seq x y z
N MET A 1 -14.49 -0.35 -20.36
CA MET A 1 -13.44 0.10 -19.41
C MET A 1 -13.97 1.11 -18.40
N GLU A 2 -14.59 2.20 -18.85
CA GLU A 2 -15.09 3.30 -17.98
C GLU A 2 -16.14 2.87 -16.91
N SER A 3 -17.04 1.95 -17.26
CA SER A 3 -18.04 1.39 -16.32
C SER A 3 -17.41 0.57 -15.19
N ASN A 4 -16.33 -0.17 -15.48
CA ASN A 4 -15.62 -0.96 -14.48
C ASN A 4 -14.79 -0.08 -13.54
N LEU A 5 -14.20 1.00 -14.05
CA LEU A 5 -13.51 2.03 -13.25
C LEU A 5 -14.47 2.72 -12.27
N LYS A 6 -15.64 3.19 -12.76
CA LYS A 6 -16.67 3.80 -11.90
C LYS A 6 -17.18 2.83 -10.83
N ARG A 7 -17.31 1.54 -11.16
CA ARG A 7 -17.64 0.48 -10.19
C ARG A 7 -16.53 0.27 -9.15
N ALA A 8 -15.28 0.20 -9.58
CA ALA A 8 -14.16 0.01 -8.66
C ALA A 8 -14.03 1.17 -7.66
N GLN A 9 -14.20 2.41 -8.13
CA GLN A 9 -14.24 3.61 -7.29
C GLN A 9 -15.34 3.55 -6.23
N LYS A 10 -16.55 3.07 -6.58
CA LYS A 10 -17.63 2.90 -5.59
C LYS A 10 -17.23 1.95 -4.45
N GLY A 11 -16.51 0.87 -4.76
CA GLY A 11 -16.00 -0.05 -3.74
C GLY A 11 -14.98 0.60 -2.80
N ALA A 12 -14.06 1.39 -3.36
CA ALA A 12 -13.08 2.15 -2.58
C ALA A 12 -13.75 3.21 -1.69
N TYR A 13 -14.74 3.94 -2.20
CA TYR A 13 -15.51 4.91 -1.40
C TYR A 13 -16.31 4.23 -0.29
N LEU A 14 -16.85 3.03 -0.54
CA LEU A 14 -17.54 2.25 0.49
C LEU A 14 -16.59 1.89 1.64
N SER A 15 -15.38 1.42 1.33
CA SER A 15 -14.33 1.17 2.34
C SER A 15 -14.01 2.43 3.14
N LEU A 16 -13.69 3.54 2.46
CA LEU A 16 -13.30 4.79 3.11
C LEU A 16 -14.40 5.30 4.05
N PHE A 17 -15.65 5.32 3.59
CA PHE A 17 -16.78 5.78 4.41
C PHE A 17 -17.03 4.85 5.61
N THR A 18 -16.86 3.54 5.41
CA THR A 18 -16.97 2.56 6.50
C THR A 18 -15.88 2.77 7.54
N TYR A 19 -14.62 2.99 7.13
CA TYR A 19 -13.52 3.30 8.04
C TYR A 19 -13.80 4.55 8.88
N ILE A 20 -14.29 5.63 8.25
CA ILE A 20 -14.62 6.88 8.96
C ILE A 20 -15.67 6.62 10.05
N ILE A 21 -16.76 5.92 9.71
CA ILE A 21 -17.84 5.63 10.68
C ILE A 21 -17.33 4.73 11.81
N LEU A 22 -16.65 3.63 11.49
CA LEU A 22 -16.21 2.65 12.48
C LEU A 22 -15.12 3.23 13.39
N SER A 23 -14.15 3.93 12.84
CA SER A 23 -13.09 4.59 13.62
C SER A 23 -13.69 5.63 14.59
N ALA A 24 -14.62 6.49 14.12
CA ALA A 24 -15.31 7.43 14.99
C ALA A 24 -16.12 6.74 16.09
N ALA A 25 -16.89 5.71 15.75
CA ALA A 25 -17.70 4.96 16.72
C ALA A 25 -16.83 4.27 17.78
N LYS A 26 -15.76 3.58 17.37
CA LYS A 26 -14.80 2.93 18.27
C LYS A 26 -14.07 3.92 19.15
N PHE A 27 -13.63 5.06 18.59
CA PHE A 27 -12.91 6.08 19.37
C PHE A 27 -13.80 6.68 20.46
N ILE A 28 -15.00 7.14 20.09
CA ILE A 28 -15.95 7.74 21.04
C ILE A 28 -16.29 6.74 22.16
N THR A 29 -16.61 5.50 21.80
CA THR A 29 -16.99 4.47 22.77
C THR A 29 -15.81 3.96 23.59
N GLY A 30 -14.63 3.87 22.98
CA GLY A 30 -13.38 3.52 23.67
C GLY A 30 -13.00 4.55 24.74
N VAL A 31 -13.21 5.85 24.48
CA VAL A 31 -13.04 6.90 25.49
C VAL A 31 -14.15 6.84 26.53
N GLN A 32 -15.41 6.79 26.12
CA GLN A 32 -16.57 6.79 27.04
C GLN A 32 -16.54 5.61 28.02
N PHE A 33 -16.07 4.44 27.57
CA PHE A 33 -16.04 3.21 28.36
C PHE A 33 -14.64 2.81 28.84
N ASN A 34 -13.65 3.72 28.71
CA ASN A 34 -12.27 3.53 29.17
C ASN A 34 -11.62 2.21 28.66
N SER A 35 -11.82 1.85 27.39
CA SER A 35 -11.09 0.75 26.75
C SER A 35 -9.93 1.29 25.92
N ALA A 36 -8.71 0.99 26.35
CA ALA A 36 -7.50 1.28 25.61
C ALA A 36 -7.40 0.45 24.32
N ALA A 37 -7.80 -0.83 24.36
CA ALA A 37 -7.73 -1.70 23.19
C ALA A 37 -8.66 -1.22 22.08
N LEU A 38 -9.88 -0.81 22.43
CA LEU A 38 -10.84 -0.28 21.45
C LEU A 38 -10.39 1.07 20.86
N GLN A 39 -9.74 1.92 21.67
CA GLN A 39 -9.12 3.16 21.17
C GLN A 39 -7.97 2.87 20.21
N ALA A 40 -7.10 1.90 20.53
CA ALA A 40 -6.00 1.50 19.65
C ALA A 40 -6.51 0.91 18.31
N ASP A 41 -7.57 0.09 18.36
CA ASP A 41 -8.25 -0.42 17.17
C ASP A 41 -8.90 0.71 16.34
N ALA A 42 -9.45 1.74 16.99
CA ALA A 42 -9.93 2.95 16.31
C ALA A 42 -8.80 3.70 15.59
N PHE A 43 -7.64 3.85 16.24
CA PHE A 43 -6.46 4.48 15.64
C PHE A 43 -5.90 3.67 14.47
N ASN A 44 -5.92 2.33 14.56
CA ASN A 44 -5.55 1.47 13.43
C ASN A 44 -6.40 1.80 12.20
N ASN A 45 -7.74 1.76 12.30
CA ASN A 45 -8.61 2.12 11.17
C ASN A 45 -8.48 3.59 10.73
N MET A 46 -8.10 4.49 11.64
CA MET A 46 -7.82 5.90 11.28
C MET A 46 -6.59 6.00 10.39
N THR A 47 -5.59 5.13 10.59
CA THR A 47 -4.37 5.14 9.78
C THR A 47 -4.67 4.77 8.32
N ASP A 48 -5.61 3.87 8.05
CA ASP A 48 -6.06 3.53 6.69
C ASP A 48 -6.76 4.70 5.99
N ILE A 49 -7.52 5.51 6.75
CA ILE A 49 -8.10 6.77 6.24
C ILE A 49 -6.97 7.73 5.87
N LEU A 50 -5.96 7.89 6.74
CA LEU A 50 -4.82 8.78 6.46
C LEU A 50 -4.04 8.34 5.23
N VAL A 51 -3.76 7.04 5.08
CA VAL A 51 -3.10 6.48 3.89
C VAL A 51 -3.94 6.77 2.65
N SER A 52 -5.25 6.51 2.70
CA SER A 52 -6.16 6.74 1.58
C SER A 52 -6.17 8.22 1.16
N VAL A 53 -6.20 9.15 2.12
CA VAL A 53 -6.15 10.59 1.86
C VAL A 53 -4.78 10.99 1.29
N ALA A 54 -3.68 10.43 1.81
CA ALA A 54 -2.33 10.67 1.32
C ALA A 54 -2.20 10.29 -0.16
N VAL A 55 -2.67 9.09 -0.52
CA VAL A 55 -2.67 8.58 -1.89
C VAL A 55 -3.52 9.48 -2.79
N LEU A 56 -4.71 9.90 -2.36
CA LEU A 56 -5.57 10.79 -3.17
C LEU A 56 -4.93 12.15 -3.43
N ILE A 57 -4.28 12.74 -2.43
CA ILE A 57 -3.57 14.02 -2.57
C ILE A 57 -2.35 13.83 -3.47
N GLY A 58 -1.55 12.79 -3.21
CA GLY A 58 -0.37 12.43 -3.96
C GLY A 58 -0.67 12.21 -5.44
N LEU A 59 -1.67 11.38 -5.74
CA LEU A 59 -2.13 11.11 -7.10
C LEU A 59 -2.60 12.39 -7.81
N LYS A 60 -3.36 13.26 -7.12
CA LYS A 60 -3.81 14.53 -7.70
C LYS A 60 -2.63 15.42 -8.10
N ILE A 61 -1.53 15.39 -7.36
CA ILE A 61 -0.30 16.12 -7.70
C ILE A 61 0.47 15.40 -8.81
N SER A 62 0.57 14.07 -8.73
CA SER A 62 1.26 13.22 -9.73
C SER A 62 0.69 13.34 -11.14
N LEU A 63 -0.62 13.60 -11.27
CA LEU A 63 -1.28 13.81 -12.57
C LEU A 63 -0.95 15.17 -13.22
N LYS A 64 -0.19 16.05 -12.57
CA LYS A 64 0.28 17.28 -13.21
C LYS A 64 1.30 16.95 -14.31
N PRO A 65 1.16 17.55 -15.50
CA PRO A 65 2.10 17.32 -16.60
C PRO A 65 3.50 17.85 -16.23
N ALA A 66 4.50 17.39 -16.99
CA ALA A 66 5.87 17.89 -16.87
C ALA A 66 5.95 19.42 -17.01
N ASP A 67 6.81 20.03 -16.20
CA ASP A 67 7.08 21.46 -16.21
C ASP A 67 8.58 21.73 -16.32
N ARG A 68 8.96 23.01 -16.40
CA ARG A 68 10.36 23.41 -16.61
C ARG A 68 11.32 22.93 -15.50
N ASN A 69 10.81 22.74 -14.28
CA ASN A 69 11.62 22.31 -13.14
C ASN A 69 11.45 20.81 -12.86
N HIS A 70 10.47 20.16 -13.48
CA HIS A 70 10.17 18.73 -13.39
C HIS A 70 9.97 18.15 -14.80
N PRO A 71 11.05 17.96 -15.58
CA PRO A 71 10.97 17.49 -16.96
C PRO A 71 10.40 16.06 -17.09
N TYR A 72 10.55 15.25 -16.03
CA TYR A 72 9.98 13.90 -15.93
C TYR A 72 8.57 13.87 -15.30
N GLY A 73 7.98 15.03 -15.01
CA GLY A 73 6.68 15.13 -14.37
C GLY A 73 6.70 14.98 -12.85
N HIS A 74 5.50 14.85 -12.27
CA HIS A 74 5.28 14.92 -10.82
C HIS A 74 5.00 13.57 -10.17
N MET A 75 5.21 12.45 -10.87
CA MET A 75 4.77 11.12 -10.46
C MET A 75 5.32 10.65 -9.10
N LYS A 76 6.52 11.11 -8.69
CA LYS A 76 7.08 10.83 -7.35
C LYS A 76 6.31 11.48 -6.19
N SER A 77 5.40 12.43 -6.46
CA SER A 77 4.62 13.13 -5.42
C SER A 77 3.71 12.21 -4.61
N GLU A 78 3.26 11.11 -5.21
CA GLU A 78 2.53 10.06 -4.52
C GLU A 78 3.38 9.44 -3.40
N ASN A 79 4.59 9.00 -3.73
CA ASN A 79 5.51 8.38 -2.77
C ASN A 79 5.92 9.37 -1.67
N ILE A 80 6.11 10.65 -2.00
CA ILE A 80 6.41 11.70 -1.02
C ILE A 80 5.23 11.88 -0.04
N SER A 81 4.00 11.87 -0.53
CA SER A 81 2.80 12.01 0.31
C SER A 81 2.65 10.81 1.25
N THR A 82 2.84 9.60 0.73
CA THR A 82 2.83 8.36 1.49
C THR A 82 3.93 8.32 2.54
N LEU A 83 5.14 8.77 2.21
CA LEU A 83 6.26 8.87 3.15
C LEU A 83 5.92 9.81 4.32
N LEU A 84 5.39 11.01 4.04
CA LEU A 84 5.02 11.96 5.09
C LEU A 84 3.97 11.39 6.04
N VAL A 85 2.94 10.74 5.51
CA VAL A 85 1.89 10.14 6.33
C VAL A 85 2.37 8.93 7.12
N SER A 86 3.34 8.17 6.60
CA SER A 86 3.94 7.06 7.35
C SER A 86 4.57 7.51 8.68
N PHE A 87 5.17 8.70 8.73
CA PHE A 87 5.68 9.28 9.98
C PHE A 87 4.57 9.62 10.97
N ILE A 88 3.44 10.14 10.48
CA ILE A 88 2.27 10.43 11.32
C ILE A 88 1.71 9.13 11.91
N ILE A 89 1.62 8.07 11.11
CA ILE A 89 1.15 6.74 11.54
C ILE A 89 2.06 6.17 12.62
N MET A 90 3.38 6.18 12.39
CA MET A 90 4.35 5.72 13.41
C MET A 90 4.24 6.55 14.69
N PHE A 91 4.08 7.87 14.58
CA PHE A 91 3.89 8.75 15.74
C PHE A 91 2.62 8.38 16.53
N VAL A 92 1.48 8.17 15.86
CA VAL A 92 0.22 7.72 16.49
C VAL A 92 0.41 6.38 17.18
N GLY A 93 1.06 5.40 16.53
CA GLY A 93 1.35 4.10 17.12
C GLY A 93 2.24 4.20 18.37
N LEU A 94 3.28 5.03 18.32
CA LEU A 94 4.15 5.31 19.47
C LEU A 94 3.38 5.98 20.61
N GLN A 95 2.48 6.91 20.30
CA GLN A 95 1.62 7.55 21.29
C GLN A 95 0.71 6.53 21.98
N VAL A 96 0.07 5.62 21.23
CA VAL A 96 -0.73 4.53 21.80
C VAL A 96 0.11 3.68 22.76
N ILE A 97 1.37 3.39 22.42
CA ILE A 97 2.27 2.64 23.31
C ILE A 97 2.60 3.45 24.57
N MET A 98 3.00 4.72 24.42
CA MET A 98 3.39 5.60 25.52
C MET A 98 2.24 5.86 26.49
N ASP A 99 1.00 5.95 26.00
CA ASP A 99 -0.19 6.21 26.84
C ASP A 99 -0.63 4.97 27.62
N ASN A 100 -0.32 3.76 27.14
CA ASN A 100 -0.79 2.50 27.72
C ASN A 100 0.28 1.71 28.48
N PHE A 101 1.56 1.97 28.23
CA PHE A 101 2.65 1.33 28.96
C PHE A 101 2.65 1.65 30.48
N PRO A 102 2.41 2.91 30.91
CA PRO A 102 2.30 3.23 32.34
C PRO A 102 1.12 2.54 33.01
N LYS A 103 -0.02 2.38 32.30
CA LYS A 103 -1.21 1.68 32.83
C LYS A 103 -0.91 0.22 33.15
N LEU A 104 -0.01 -0.41 32.40
CA LEU A 104 0.42 -1.78 32.67
C LEU A 104 1.22 -1.89 33.97
N THR A 105 2.10 -0.91 34.24
CA THR A 105 3.03 -0.92 35.37
C THR A 105 2.44 -0.36 36.67
N ALA A 106 1.48 0.56 36.58
CA ALA A 106 0.82 1.16 37.73
C ALA A 106 -0.15 0.20 38.46
N GLY A 107 -0.61 -0.87 37.79
CA GLY A 107 -1.51 -1.86 38.39
C GLY A 107 -2.97 -1.39 38.55
N GLU A 108 -3.29 -0.19 38.09
CA GLU A 108 -4.65 0.37 38.11
C GLU A 108 -5.39 -0.06 36.83
N TYR A 109 -6.03 -1.23 36.87
CA TYR A 109 -6.79 -1.74 35.73
C TYR A 109 -8.29 -1.47 35.90
N THR A 110 -8.86 -0.73 34.95
CA THR A 110 -10.32 -0.55 34.87
C THR A 110 -10.89 -1.58 33.90
N THR A 111 -11.89 -2.35 34.36
CA THR A 111 -12.63 -3.25 33.45
C THR A 111 -13.49 -2.40 32.52
N PRO A 112 -13.25 -2.43 31.19
CA PRO A 112 -14.08 -1.67 30.27
C PRO A 112 -15.52 -2.20 30.25
N ASN A 113 -16.47 -1.36 29.87
CA ASN A 113 -17.86 -1.76 29.75
C ASN A 113 -18.00 -2.90 28.71
N PRO A 114 -18.79 -3.97 28.96
CA PRO A 114 -19.04 -5.06 28.01
C PRO A 114 -19.50 -4.60 26.61
N LEU A 115 -20.07 -3.40 26.51
CA LEU A 115 -20.48 -2.80 25.23
C LEU A 115 -19.29 -2.62 24.26
N THR A 116 -18.07 -2.41 24.77
CA THR A 116 -16.84 -2.27 23.98
C THR A 116 -16.52 -3.52 23.16
N LEU A 117 -16.74 -4.70 23.74
CA LEU A 117 -16.59 -5.99 23.08
C LEU A 117 -17.57 -6.13 21.92
N TRP A 118 -18.85 -5.77 22.13
CA TRP A 118 -19.86 -5.87 21.08
C TRP A 118 -19.58 -4.92 19.93
N ILE A 119 -19.13 -3.69 20.23
CA ILE A 119 -18.73 -2.73 19.20
C ILE A 119 -17.57 -3.27 18.36
N SER A 120 -16.57 -3.87 19.01
CA SER A 120 -15.42 -4.46 18.33
C SER A 120 -15.82 -5.60 17.39
N PHE A 121 -16.67 -6.53 17.85
CA PHE A 121 -17.20 -7.60 17.00
C PHE A 121 -18.10 -7.10 15.87
N ILE A 122 -19.00 -6.15 16.14
CA ILE A 122 -19.88 -5.56 15.12
C ILE A 122 -19.02 -4.87 14.05
N SER A 123 -18.00 -4.12 14.45
CA SER A 123 -17.07 -3.49 13.52
C SER A 123 -16.35 -4.51 12.66
N GLY A 124 -15.81 -5.56 13.28
CA GLY A 124 -15.12 -6.62 12.54
C GLY A 124 -16.04 -7.33 11.54
N PHE A 125 -17.28 -7.58 11.94
CA PHE A 125 -18.29 -8.17 11.07
C PHE A 125 -18.67 -7.25 9.90
N ILE A 126 -18.86 -5.95 10.16
CA ILE A 126 -19.11 -4.96 9.09
C ILE A 126 -17.94 -4.95 8.11
N MET A 127 -16.71 -4.95 8.60
CA MET A 127 -15.53 -4.91 7.73
C MET A 127 -15.38 -6.20 6.91
N LEU A 128 -15.71 -7.37 7.48
CA LEU A 128 -15.80 -8.62 6.73
C LEU A 128 -16.85 -8.55 5.61
N MET A 129 -18.00 -7.92 5.85
CA MET A 129 -19.01 -7.73 4.80
C MET A 129 -18.51 -6.80 3.69
N VAL A 130 -17.80 -5.72 4.04
CA VAL A 130 -17.16 -4.83 3.06
C VAL A 130 -16.08 -5.58 2.28
N TYR A 131 -15.27 -6.41 2.94
CA TYR A 131 -14.31 -7.30 2.28
C TYR A 131 -14.98 -8.21 1.26
N LEU A 132 -16.05 -8.93 1.64
CA LEU A 132 -16.74 -9.84 0.74
C LEU A 132 -17.27 -9.09 -0.49
N TYR A 133 -17.88 -7.93 -0.27
CA TYR A 133 -18.38 -7.08 -1.35
C TYR A 133 -17.24 -6.61 -2.29
N ASN A 134 -16.18 -6.02 -1.74
CA ASN A 134 -15.07 -5.47 -2.51
C ASN A 134 -14.23 -6.55 -3.19
N SER A 135 -14.04 -7.72 -2.56
CA SER A 135 -13.37 -8.87 -3.17
C SER A 135 -14.15 -9.41 -4.38
N ASN A 136 -15.47 -9.50 -4.26
CA ASN A 136 -16.34 -9.88 -5.38
C ASN A 136 -16.31 -8.84 -6.50
N LEU A 137 -16.30 -7.55 -6.14
CA LEU A 137 -16.25 -6.47 -7.11
C LEU A 137 -14.89 -6.39 -7.81
N ALA A 138 -13.79 -6.55 -7.10
CA ALA A 138 -12.42 -6.58 -7.63
C ALA A 138 -12.25 -7.69 -8.68
N LYS A 139 -12.80 -8.89 -8.43
CA LYS A 139 -12.80 -9.99 -9.40
C LYS A 139 -13.58 -9.63 -10.68
N LYS A 140 -14.72 -8.94 -10.54
CA LYS A 140 -15.55 -8.52 -11.68
C LYS A 140 -14.93 -7.37 -12.49
N THR A 141 -14.24 -6.46 -11.82
CA THR A 141 -13.62 -5.29 -12.46
C THR A 141 -12.18 -5.53 -12.91
N LYS A 142 -11.56 -6.64 -12.49
CA LYS A 142 -10.12 -6.94 -12.66
C LYS A 142 -9.21 -5.82 -12.14
N SER A 143 -9.65 -5.11 -11.10
CA SER A 143 -8.89 -4.01 -10.50
C SER A 143 -7.95 -4.55 -9.41
N SER A 144 -6.64 -4.40 -9.63
CA SER A 144 -5.60 -4.69 -8.63
C SER A 144 -5.76 -3.80 -7.39
N SER A 145 -5.97 -2.49 -7.58
CA SER A 145 -6.12 -1.53 -6.48
C SER A 145 -7.32 -1.85 -5.58
N LEU A 146 -8.47 -2.25 -6.16
CA LEU A 146 -9.63 -2.65 -5.35
C LEU A 146 -9.39 -4.00 -4.64
N LYS A 147 -8.61 -4.90 -5.25
CA LYS A 147 -8.22 -6.15 -4.60
C LYS A 147 -7.36 -5.88 -3.36
N SER A 148 -6.40 -4.97 -3.44
CA SER A 148 -5.58 -4.54 -2.30
C SER A 148 -6.46 -3.94 -1.21
N ALA A 149 -7.33 -2.98 -1.56
CA ALA A 149 -8.27 -2.39 -0.59
C ALA A 149 -9.19 -3.44 0.07
N ALA A 150 -9.58 -4.50 -0.64
CA ALA A 150 -10.33 -5.60 -0.06
C ALA A 150 -9.50 -6.38 0.99
N ILE A 151 -8.22 -6.64 0.70
CA ILE A 151 -7.31 -7.32 1.63
C ILE A 151 -7.12 -6.47 2.90
N ASP A 152 -7.00 -5.15 2.77
CA ASP A 152 -6.90 -4.24 3.92
C ASP A 152 -8.16 -4.32 4.79
N ASN A 153 -9.36 -4.30 4.18
CA ASN A 153 -10.62 -4.51 4.92
C ASN A 153 -10.59 -5.86 5.67
N LEU A 154 -10.08 -6.93 5.06
CA LEU A 154 -9.99 -8.22 5.74
C LEU A 154 -9.06 -8.16 6.95
N SER A 155 -7.87 -7.57 6.80
CA SER A 155 -6.90 -7.38 7.89
C SER A 155 -7.54 -6.65 9.07
N ASP A 156 -8.22 -5.54 8.79
CA ASP A 156 -8.86 -4.71 9.82
C ASP A 156 -10.08 -5.35 10.46
N GLY A 157 -10.83 -6.14 9.68
CA GLY A 157 -11.90 -6.98 10.21
C GLY A 157 -11.35 -8.00 11.21
N MET A 158 -10.21 -8.63 10.90
CA MET A 158 -9.53 -9.58 11.79
C MET A 158 -8.96 -8.90 13.03
N VAL A 159 -8.36 -7.71 12.90
CA VAL A 159 -7.87 -6.90 14.04
C VAL A 159 -9.03 -6.53 14.98
N SER A 160 -10.17 -6.11 14.43
CA SER A 160 -11.37 -5.79 15.22
C SER A 160 -11.91 -7.04 15.93
N ILE A 161 -12.03 -8.18 15.23
CA ILE A 161 -12.47 -9.44 15.86
C ILE A 161 -11.49 -9.88 16.96
N GLY A 162 -10.19 -9.80 16.69
CA GLY A 162 -9.13 -10.11 17.65
C GLY A 162 -9.20 -9.22 18.89
N THR A 163 -9.49 -7.93 18.71
CA THR A 163 -9.72 -6.97 19.80
C THR A 163 -10.94 -7.38 20.63
N GLY A 164 -12.06 -7.73 19.99
CA GLY A 164 -13.26 -8.24 20.66
C GLY A 164 -13.00 -9.51 21.47
N ILE A 165 -12.26 -10.48 20.90
CA ILE A 165 -11.83 -11.71 21.59
C ILE A 165 -10.94 -11.36 22.79
N GLY A 166 -9.98 -10.45 22.61
CA GLY A 166 -9.12 -10.00 23.67
C GLY A 166 -9.89 -9.33 24.82
N LEU A 167 -10.91 -8.54 24.51
CA LEU A 167 -11.78 -7.91 25.49
C LEU A 167 -12.64 -8.92 26.27
N ILE A 168 -12.88 -10.15 25.78
CA ILE A 168 -13.55 -11.19 26.58
C ILE A 168 -12.76 -11.46 27.87
N PHE A 169 -11.43 -11.50 27.81
CA PHE A 169 -10.59 -11.77 28.97
C PHE A 169 -10.77 -10.71 30.07
N THR A 170 -11.02 -9.45 29.69
CA THR A 170 -11.31 -8.38 30.66
C THR A 170 -12.58 -8.66 31.45
N GLN A 171 -13.60 -9.22 30.80
CA GLN A 171 -14.90 -9.54 31.40
C GLN A 171 -14.87 -10.81 32.27
N VAL A 172 -13.93 -11.72 32.00
CA VAL A 172 -13.74 -12.97 32.76
C VAL A 172 -12.79 -12.78 33.96
N GLY A 173 -12.39 -11.55 34.26
CA GLY A 173 -11.61 -11.21 35.46
C GLY A 173 -10.13 -10.94 35.21
N TYR A 174 -9.71 -10.69 33.97
CA TYR A 174 -8.36 -10.24 33.62
C TYR A 174 -8.35 -8.82 33.02
N PRO A 175 -8.61 -7.76 33.79
CA PRO A 175 -8.64 -6.38 33.28
C PRO A 175 -7.32 -5.91 32.64
N ILE A 176 -6.19 -6.53 33.04
CA ILE A 176 -4.86 -6.31 32.45
C ILE A 176 -4.82 -6.63 30.94
N ALA A 177 -5.75 -7.42 30.42
CA ALA A 177 -5.80 -7.75 29.00
C ALA A 177 -6.02 -6.51 28.10
N ASP A 178 -6.79 -5.50 28.56
CA ASP A 178 -7.07 -4.29 27.77
C ASP A 178 -5.80 -3.47 27.45
N PRO A 179 -4.97 -3.05 28.43
CA PRO A 179 -3.73 -2.34 28.12
C PRO A 179 -2.71 -3.21 27.37
N ILE A 180 -2.66 -4.53 27.59
CA ILE A 180 -1.80 -5.44 26.81
C ILE A 180 -2.20 -5.44 25.33
N LEU A 181 -3.49 -5.58 25.04
CA LEU A 181 -4.01 -5.53 23.67
C LEU A 181 -3.75 -4.17 23.03
N ALA A 182 -3.94 -3.07 23.77
CA ALA A 182 -3.62 -1.74 23.28
C ALA A 182 -2.15 -1.59 22.89
N LEU A 183 -1.22 -2.16 23.67
CA LEU A 183 0.21 -2.18 23.37
C LEU A 183 0.52 -3.01 22.11
N ILE A 184 -0.10 -4.18 21.97
CA ILE A 184 0.05 -5.02 20.78
C ILE A 184 -0.44 -4.29 19.53
N LEU A 185 -1.61 -3.65 19.61
CA LEU A 185 -2.18 -2.86 18.52
C LEU A 185 -1.32 -1.63 18.21
N GLY A 186 -0.82 -0.93 19.24
CA GLY A 186 0.12 0.17 19.05
C GLY A 186 1.40 -0.27 18.32
N ALA A 187 1.97 -1.42 18.69
CA ALA A 187 3.13 -1.99 18.02
C ALA A 187 2.81 -2.39 16.56
N LEU A 188 1.61 -2.92 16.29
CA LEU A 188 1.14 -3.21 14.94
C LEU A 188 1.06 -1.93 14.10
N ILE A 189 0.50 -0.84 14.64
CA ILE A 189 0.41 0.46 13.95
C ILE A 189 1.82 0.99 13.62
N VAL A 190 2.75 0.94 14.58
CA VAL A 190 4.15 1.36 14.35
C VAL A 190 4.79 0.50 13.25
N TRP A 191 4.59 -0.81 13.28
CA TRP A 191 5.12 -1.72 12.26
C TRP A 191 4.54 -1.42 10.87
N THR A 192 3.24 -1.18 10.77
CA THR A 192 2.58 -0.78 9.51
C THR A 192 3.15 0.53 8.99
N GLY A 193 3.26 1.56 9.84
CA GLY A 193 3.87 2.83 9.47
C GLY A 193 5.32 2.69 9.01
N PHE A 194 6.12 1.85 9.69
CA PHE A 194 7.50 1.57 9.29
C PHE A 194 7.60 0.86 7.94
N LYS A 195 6.71 -0.11 7.67
CA LYS A 195 6.66 -0.80 6.38
C LYS A 195 6.33 0.18 5.25
N ILE A 196 5.31 1.02 5.43
CA ILE A 196 4.94 2.06 4.45
C ILE A 196 6.11 3.03 4.23
N CYS A 197 6.80 3.44 5.29
CA CYS A 197 7.98 4.30 5.21
C CYS A 197 9.10 3.64 4.39
N LYS A 198 9.42 2.37 4.69
CA LYS A 198 10.43 1.59 3.98
C LYS A 198 10.11 1.47 2.50
N ASP A 199 8.87 1.12 2.15
CA ASP A 199 8.42 0.95 0.77
C ASP A 199 8.48 2.29 0.00
N ALA A 200 8.07 3.39 0.64
CA ALA A 200 8.18 4.72 0.04
C ALA A 200 9.63 5.17 -0.17
N ILE A 201 10.53 4.90 0.79
CA ILE A 201 11.97 5.18 0.64
C ILE A 201 12.58 4.33 -0.46
N PHE A 202 12.28 3.03 -0.51
CA PHE A 202 12.77 2.12 -1.54
C PHE A 202 12.43 2.66 -2.93
N THR A 203 11.17 3.01 -3.16
CA THR A 203 10.72 3.60 -4.42
C THR A 203 11.37 4.96 -4.71
N LEU A 204 11.49 5.84 -3.71
CA LEU A 204 12.12 7.16 -3.89
C LEU A 204 13.61 7.06 -4.22
N SER A 205 14.29 6.02 -3.73
CA SER A 205 15.67 5.68 -4.04
C SER A 205 15.86 4.97 -5.38
N ASP A 206 14.82 4.92 -6.24
CA ASP A 206 14.80 4.21 -7.52
C ASP A 206 15.03 2.70 -7.38
N GLY A 207 14.59 2.12 -6.25
CA GLY A 207 14.59 0.68 -6.03
C GLY A 207 13.61 -0.04 -6.96
N PHE A 208 13.97 -1.25 -7.39
CA PHE A 208 13.16 -2.09 -8.25
C PHE A 208 13.32 -3.57 -7.86
N HIS A 209 12.25 -4.36 -7.94
CA HIS A 209 12.31 -5.76 -7.54
C HIS A 209 12.87 -6.63 -8.68
N GLU A 210 13.89 -7.44 -8.36
CA GLU A 210 14.60 -8.31 -9.32
C GLU A 210 13.68 -9.32 -10.02
N GLU A 211 12.66 -9.82 -9.34
CA GLU A 211 11.68 -10.76 -9.91
C GLU A 211 10.96 -10.19 -11.15
N HIS A 212 10.76 -8.87 -11.21
CA HIS A 212 10.17 -8.21 -12.37
C HIS A 212 11.19 -7.99 -13.49
N LEU A 213 12.48 -7.84 -13.16
CA LEU A 213 13.55 -7.65 -14.15
C LEU A 213 13.71 -8.87 -15.04
N GLU A 214 13.73 -10.08 -14.47
CA GLU A 214 13.85 -11.32 -15.24
C GLU A 214 12.71 -11.50 -16.26
N PHE A 215 11.50 -11.07 -15.91
CA PHE A 215 10.37 -11.09 -16.83
C PHE A 215 10.63 -10.21 -18.06
N TYR A 216 11.08 -8.98 -17.86
CA TYR A 216 11.38 -8.07 -18.97
C TYR A 216 12.58 -8.53 -19.79
N ILE A 217 13.63 -9.05 -19.17
CA ILE A 217 14.79 -9.61 -19.89
C ILE A 217 14.34 -10.72 -20.83
N ASN A 218 13.53 -11.66 -20.34
CA ASN A 218 13.02 -12.77 -21.14
C ASN A 218 12.10 -12.31 -22.28
N ASP A 219 11.40 -11.18 -22.11
CA ASP A 219 10.58 -10.62 -23.18
C ASP A 219 11.42 -9.97 -24.27
N VAL A 220 12.39 -9.14 -23.88
CA VAL A 220 13.33 -8.48 -24.79
C VAL A 220 14.14 -9.49 -25.60
N MET A 221 14.59 -10.59 -24.98
CA MET A 221 15.35 -11.66 -25.64
C MET A 221 14.56 -12.43 -26.72
N LYS A 222 13.24 -12.30 -26.81
CA LYS A 222 12.42 -12.94 -27.86
C LYS A 222 12.37 -12.12 -29.15
N ILE A 223 12.86 -10.89 -29.12
CA ILE A 223 12.74 -9.94 -30.22
C ILE A 223 13.84 -10.21 -31.25
N ASP A 224 13.43 -10.38 -32.51
CA ASP A 224 14.34 -10.62 -33.62
C ASP A 224 15.31 -9.44 -33.81
N GLY A 225 16.61 -9.75 -33.90
CA GLY A 225 17.71 -8.79 -33.95
C GLY A 225 18.34 -8.45 -32.60
N VAL A 226 17.80 -8.93 -31.47
CA VAL A 226 18.45 -8.84 -30.16
C VAL A 226 19.34 -10.06 -29.94
N GLU A 227 20.66 -9.86 -29.94
CA GLU A 227 21.66 -10.92 -29.72
C GLU A 227 21.88 -11.20 -28.22
N GLY A 228 21.54 -10.23 -27.36
CA GLY A 228 21.67 -10.35 -25.92
C GLY A 228 21.18 -9.12 -25.18
N VAL A 229 21.08 -9.23 -23.86
CA VAL A 229 20.75 -8.10 -22.97
C VAL A 229 21.92 -7.90 -22.02
N SER A 230 22.60 -6.77 -22.15
CA SER A 230 23.78 -6.39 -21.35
C SER A 230 23.37 -5.92 -19.96
N SER A 231 22.38 -5.03 -19.88
CA SER A 231 21.89 -4.52 -18.60
C SER A 231 20.43 -4.11 -18.68
N VAL A 232 19.70 -4.29 -17.58
CA VAL A 232 18.34 -3.74 -17.40
C VAL A 232 18.30 -3.06 -16.04
N LYS A 233 17.84 -1.82 -16.02
CA LYS A 233 17.64 -1.03 -14.79
C LYS A 233 16.20 -0.57 -14.75
N GLY A 234 15.46 -1.07 -13.78
CA GLY A 234 14.08 -0.62 -13.53
C GLY A 234 14.03 0.46 -12.46
N ARG A 235 13.02 1.32 -12.52
CA ARG A 235 12.64 2.23 -11.43
C ARG A 235 11.14 2.47 -11.45
N TYR A 236 10.55 2.72 -10.28
CA TYR A 236 9.14 3.08 -10.16
C TYR A 236 8.93 4.59 -10.05
N HIS A 237 7.90 5.09 -10.69
CA HIS A 237 7.40 6.47 -10.56
C HIS A 237 5.89 6.39 -10.25
N GLY A 238 5.53 6.47 -8.97
CA GLY A 238 4.19 6.05 -8.54
C GLY A 238 3.97 4.57 -8.87
N ASP A 239 2.85 4.25 -9.52
CA ASP A 239 2.51 2.91 -10.00
C ASP A 239 3.07 2.59 -11.41
N SER A 240 3.86 3.48 -12.00
CA SER A 240 4.41 3.33 -13.35
C SER A 240 5.84 2.80 -13.35
N VAL A 241 6.12 1.83 -14.23
CA VAL A 241 7.44 1.23 -14.42
C VAL A 241 8.21 1.98 -15.51
N PHE A 242 9.47 2.30 -15.22
CA PHE A 242 10.42 2.86 -16.16
C PHE A 242 11.61 1.90 -16.29
N LEU A 243 12.05 1.63 -17.52
CA LEU A 243 13.17 0.71 -17.78
C LEU A 243 14.24 1.41 -18.62
N ASP A 244 15.49 1.31 -18.18
CA ASP A 244 16.66 1.60 -19.01
C ASP A 244 17.27 0.24 -19.41
N VAL A 245 17.30 -0.07 -20.71
CA VAL A 245 17.69 -1.38 -21.26
C VAL A 245 18.88 -1.20 -22.19
N THR A 246 19.91 -2.02 -22.04
CA THR A 246 21.03 -2.12 -22.98
C THR A 246 20.97 -3.47 -23.67
N ILE A 247 20.82 -3.46 -24.99
CA ILE A 247 20.74 -4.66 -25.83
C ILE A 247 21.99 -4.79 -26.69
N PHE A 248 22.37 -6.03 -26.99
CA PHE A 248 23.37 -6.31 -28.02
C PHE A 248 22.70 -6.51 -29.37
N VAL A 249 23.26 -5.89 -30.40
CA VAL A 249 22.84 -6.01 -31.80
C VAL A 249 24.04 -6.32 -32.69
N ASP A 250 23.82 -6.92 -33.85
CA ASP A 250 24.88 -7.23 -34.80
C ASP A 250 25.64 -5.95 -35.23
N ARG A 251 26.97 -5.98 -35.15
CA ARG A 251 27.86 -4.85 -35.47
C ARG A 251 27.85 -4.42 -36.95
N THR A 252 27.31 -5.26 -37.84
CA THR A 252 27.29 -5.06 -39.29
C THR A 252 26.05 -4.31 -39.79
N ILE A 253 25.03 -4.17 -38.94
CA ILE A 253 23.80 -3.46 -39.29
C ILE A 253 24.02 -1.94 -39.27
N THR A 254 23.20 -1.23 -40.02
CA THR A 254 23.17 0.22 -40.04
C THR A 254 22.57 0.79 -38.76
N LEU A 255 22.85 2.09 -38.49
CA LEU A 255 22.24 2.78 -37.36
C LEU A 255 20.70 2.79 -37.44
N ASP A 256 20.14 2.89 -38.64
CA ASP A 256 18.69 2.87 -38.86
C ASP A 256 18.11 1.49 -38.51
N GLU A 257 18.78 0.39 -38.90
CA GLU A 257 18.36 -0.97 -38.53
C GLU A 257 18.47 -1.23 -37.02
N ALA A 258 19.54 -0.73 -36.37
CA ALA A 258 19.67 -0.80 -34.91
C ALA A 258 18.57 0.00 -34.20
N HIS A 259 18.21 1.18 -34.74
CA HIS A 259 17.11 1.99 -34.22
C HIS A 259 15.77 1.27 -34.37
N ASP A 260 15.52 0.61 -35.50
CA ASP A 260 14.31 -0.19 -35.71
C ASP A 260 14.19 -1.35 -34.72
N ILE A 261 15.31 -1.98 -34.32
CA ILE A 261 15.32 -3.01 -33.26
C ILE A 261 14.97 -2.38 -31.91
N CYS A 262 15.57 -1.24 -31.56
CA CYS A 262 15.24 -0.52 -30.33
C CYS A 262 13.74 -0.18 -30.28
N ASP A 263 13.18 0.31 -31.38
CA ASP A 263 11.76 0.62 -31.54
C ASP A 263 10.85 -0.60 -31.29
N LYS A 264 11.26 -1.80 -31.74
CA LYS A 264 10.53 -3.05 -31.46
C LYS A 264 10.59 -3.39 -29.97
N VAL A 265 11.74 -3.22 -29.33
CA VAL A 265 11.94 -3.44 -27.89
C VAL A 265 11.05 -2.49 -27.08
N GLU A 266 11.07 -1.19 -27.41
CA GLU A 266 10.25 -0.19 -26.73
C GLU A 266 8.75 -0.51 -26.83
N ARG A 267 8.28 -0.97 -28.00
CA ARG A 267 6.88 -1.38 -28.20
C ARG A 267 6.52 -2.63 -27.40
N SER A 268 7.37 -3.65 -27.37
CA SER A 268 7.13 -4.87 -26.59
C SER A 268 6.99 -4.55 -25.10
N LEU A 269 7.92 -3.74 -24.57
CA LEU A 269 7.88 -3.31 -23.16
C LEU A 269 6.64 -2.47 -22.85
N ALA A 270 6.20 -1.61 -23.77
CA ALA A 270 4.98 -0.83 -23.62
C ALA A 270 3.72 -1.70 -23.58
N GLU A 271 3.66 -2.78 -24.37
CA GLU A 271 2.55 -3.76 -24.33
C GLU A 271 2.48 -4.50 -22.99
N GLU A 272 3.63 -4.73 -22.35
CA GLU A 272 3.76 -5.30 -21.00
C GLU A 272 3.54 -4.28 -19.86
N GLY A 273 3.12 -3.05 -20.19
CA GLY A 273 2.74 -2.03 -19.21
C GLY A 273 3.89 -1.18 -18.68
N VAL A 274 5.07 -1.21 -19.31
CA VAL A 274 6.15 -0.25 -19.04
C VAL A 274 5.72 1.12 -19.57
N TYR A 275 5.79 2.14 -18.71
CA TYR A 275 5.30 3.49 -19.06
C TYR A 275 6.26 4.21 -20.02
N SER A 276 7.56 4.04 -19.80
CA SER A 276 8.61 4.58 -20.65
C SER A 276 9.84 3.68 -20.55
N SER A 277 10.44 3.39 -21.70
CA SER A 277 11.71 2.68 -21.77
C SER A 277 12.72 3.50 -22.55
N TYR A 278 14.00 3.36 -22.18
CA TYR A 278 15.13 3.86 -22.93
C TYR A 278 15.98 2.68 -23.36
N VAL A 279 16.08 2.43 -24.66
CA VAL A 279 16.83 1.28 -25.20
C VAL A 279 18.12 1.78 -25.83
N HIS A 280 19.25 1.29 -25.31
CA HIS A 280 20.58 1.57 -25.83
C HIS A 280 21.12 0.34 -26.58
N PRO A 281 21.40 0.44 -27.89
CA PRO A 281 22.04 -0.64 -28.63
C PRO A 281 23.56 -0.59 -28.46
N GLU A 282 24.16 -1.72 -28.09
CA GLU A 282 25.60 -1.96 -28.10
C GLU A 282 25.94 -3.01 -29.18
N PRO A 283 27.08 -2.88 -29.86
CA PRO A 283 27.51 -3.89 -30.82
C PRO A 283 27.87 -5.19 -30.09
N TYR A 284 27.43 -6.33 -30.62
CA TYR A 284 27.78 -7.63 -30.08
C TYR A 284 29.28 -7.94 -30.30
N GLU A 285 30.02 -8.08 -29.21
CA GLU A 285 31.39 -8.59 -29.19
C GLU A 285 31.37 -10.05 -28.72
N GLU A 286 31.76 -11.00 -29.59
CA GLU A 286 32.12 -12.35 -29.16
C GLU A 286 33.43 -12.25 -28.38
N ASP A 287 33.40 -12.52 -27.08
CA ASP A 287 34.59 -12.77 -26.26
C ASP A 287 35.32 -14.07 -26.70
#